data_AF-A0A1G9RWS7-F1
#
_entry.id   AF-A0A1G9RWS7-F1
#
_cell.length_a   1.000
_cell.length_b   1.000
_cell.length_c   1.000
_cell.angle_alpha   90.00
_cell.angle_beta   90.00
_cell.angle_gamma   90.00
#
_symmetry.space_group_name_H-M   'P 1'
#
loop_
_entity.id
_entity.type
_entity.pdbx_description
1 polymer ?
#
loop_
_entity_poly.entity_id
_entity_poly.type
_entity_poly.pdbx_seq_one_letter_code
_entity_poly.pdbx_strand_id
1 'polypeptide(L)'
;MSEPQGTTPMRSQGQAPPASALPDFFTAGADLAATLPNTALSTVGSFPVGRADTQHLLLLADDVTVDEVEALALSQDENAGWVGASRLQVAPGAELQGPWDVDAELRRVLQLPDWTAQAMILDCPPQRSGALPTALAGIDPLTDAFPLAQPAGTELLALTRLRAIARRLAGALRLAGDPSEPGGRTVPVLVTPDPEQSTTLTVYSPVWIVPDGVVALTEPVAAGARLRLQAEPVPGPTGLAAIPREELVRLSETIGEDVLDAAWRAAERRRREQQDEEARARAAGTQVEELRDGYGVVADVDSSHPDWGGIEIRVQAAEEVPLVVRGEAWSRGGVITYQVVWTPLDPADAHREELPDGVRQARSAARTLIEDVAAALLAAAGGVAVDDDGFLVGL
;
A
#
# COMPACT_ATOMS: atom_id res chain seq x y z
N MET A 1 -40.86 -70.81 -37.83
CA MET A 1 -42.02 -70.11 -38.43
C MET A 1 -41.63 -68.65 -38.59
N SER A 2 -41.56 -68.22 -39.85
CA SER A 2 -41.81 -66.87 -40.38
C SER A 2 -41.16 -65.63 -39.74
N GLU A 3 -40.31 -64.97 -40.54
CA GLU A 3 -40.20 -63.50 -40.70
C GLU A 3 -41.59 -62.80 -40.83
N PRO A 4 -41.77 -61.45 -40.72
CA PRO A 4 -40.84 -60.40 -41.20
C PRO A 4 -40.78 -59.02 -40.47
N GLN A 5 -39.73 -58.28 -40.84
CA GLN A 5 -39.61 -56.85 -41.20
C GLN A 5 -40.34 -55.73 -40.41
N GLY A 6 -39.59 -54.66 -40.12
CA GLY A 6 -40.14 -53.30 -40.15
C GLY A 6 -39.37 -52.20 -39.40
N THR A 7 -38.51 -51.48 -40.14
CA THR A 7 -38.38 -50.01 -40.11
C THR A 7 -37.52 -49.33 -39.02
N THR A 8 -36.35 -48.83 -39.45
CA THR A 8 -35.53 -47.76 -38.85
C THR A 8 -36.24 -46.39 -39.00
N PRO A 9 -36.05 -45.38 -38.13
CA PRO A 9 -34.89 -44.49 -38.27
C PRO A 9 -34.25 -43.95 -36.97
N MET A 10 -33.03 -43.45 -37.13
CA MET A 10 -32.23 -42.66 -36.17
C MET A 10 -33.00 -41.55 -35.45
N ARG A 11 -32.79 -41.42 -34.13
CA ARG A 11 -32.79 -40.16 -33.34
C ARG A 11 -31.86 -40.40 -32.16
N SER A 12 -30.68 -39.80 -32.16
CA SER A 12 -30.35 -38.43 -31.71
C SER A 12 -29.42 -38.59 -30.52
N GLN A 13 -28.19 -38.14 -30.72
CA GLN A 13 -27.15 -37.96 -29.72
C GLN A 13 -27.76 -37.44 -28.41
N GLY A 14 -27.60 -38.20 -27.33
CA GLY A 14 -27.84 -37.72 -25.97
C GLY A 14 -26.77 -36.71 -25.65
N GLN A 15 -27.05 -35.46 -26.00
CA GLN A 15 -26.23 -34.30 -25.67
C GLN A 15 -26.19 -34.16 -24.15
N ALA A 16 -24.98 -34.21 -23.60
CA ALA A 16 -24.71 -33.82 -22.23
C ALA A 16 -25.29 -32.41 -21.99
N PRO A 17 -25.88 -32.15 -20.81
CA PRO A 17 -26.40 -30.82 -20.51
C PRO A 17 -25.24 -29.81 -20.60
N PRO A 18 -25.44 -28.63 -21.20
CA PRO A 18 -24.38 -27.62 -21.26
C PRO A 18 -23.95 -27.28 -19.84
N ALA A 19 -22.63 -27.15 -19.65
CA ALA A 19 -22.05 -26.56 -18.46
C ALA A 19 -22.77 -25.24 -18.21
N SER A 20 -23.46 -25.14 -17.08
CA SER A 20 -24.09 -23.90 -16.64
C SER A 20 -22.95 -22.92 -16.40
N ALA A 21 -22.73 -22.02 -17.36
CA ALA A 21 -21.83 -20.90 -17.21
C ALA A 21 -22.29 -20.13 -15.96
N LEU A 22 -21.40 -20.06 -14.97
CA LEU A 22 -21.56 -19.16 -13.83
C LEU A 22 -21.58 -17.74 -14.39
N PRO A 23 -22.48 -16.86 -13.92
CA PRO A 23 -22.55 -15.50 -14.44
C PRO A 23 -21.24 -14.77 -14.14
N ASP A 24 -20.69 -14.09 -15.15
CA ASP A 24 -19.60 -13.13 -15.00
C ASP A 24 -20.07 -12.00 -14.08
N PHE A 25 -19.61 -12.02 -12.82
CA PHE A 25 -19.98 -11.05 -11.79
C PHE A 25 -19.54 -9.61 -12.13
N PHE A 26 -18.67 -9.41 -13.12
CA PHE A 26 -18.26 -8.09 -13.60
C PHE A 26 -19.28 -7.40 -14.52
N THR A 27 -20.28 -8.12 -15.06
CA THR A 27 -21.24 -7.51 -16.01
C THR A 27 -22.58 -7.13 -15.35
N ALA A 28 -22.87 -7.66 -14.15
CA ALA A 28 -24.16 -7.45 -13.49
C ALA A 28 -24.32 -6.06 -12.84
N GLY A 29 -23.24 -5.29 -12.68
CA GLY A 29 -23.29 -3.88 -12.25
C GLY A 29 -23.60 -2.90 -13.39
N ALA A 30 -23.38 -3.29 -14.64
CA ALA A 30 -23.53 -2.40 -15.79
C ALA A 30 -25.00 -2.17 -16.20
N ASP A 31 -25.90 -3.11 -15.88
CA ASP A 31 -27.26 -3.12 -16.47
C ASP A 31 -28.32 -2.39 -15.62
N LEU A 32 -27.99 -1.96 -14.39
CA LEU A 32 -28.83 -1.04 -13.61
C LEU A 32 -28.39 0.43 -13.73
N ALA A 33 -27.25 0.70 -14.37
CA ALA A 33 -26.71 2.04 -14.60
C ALA A 33 -27.07 2.62 -15.98
N ALA A 34 -27.62 1.82 -16.91
CA ALA A 34 -27.88 2.24 -18.29
C ALA A 34 -29.06 3.22 -18.48
N THR A 35 -29.65 3.75 -17.39
CA THR A 35 -30.78 4.69 -17.48
C THR A 35 -30.60 5.96 -16.65
N LEU A 36 -29.37 6.43 -16.49
CA LEU A 36 -29.13 7.79 -16.01
C LEU A 36 -28.24 8.54 -17.02
N PRO A 37 -28.68 9.70 -17.55
CA PRO A 37 -27.81 10.51 -18.38
C PRO A 37 -26.59 10.95 -17.56
N ASN A 38 -25.41 10.79 -18.17
CA ASN A 38 -24.06 11.09 -17.66
C ASN A 38 -23.80 12.58 -17.31
N THR A 39 -24.86 13.35 -17.05
CA THR A 39 -24.88 14.80 -16.83
C THR A 39 -25.70 15.20 -15.60
N ALA A 40 -26.19 14.24 -14.81
CA ALA A 40 -27.12 14.51 -13.70
C ALA A 40 -26.50 14.49 -12.29
N LEU A 41 -25.19 14.28 -12.13
CA LEU A 41 -24.53 14.28 -10.80
C LEU A 41 -23.74 15.55 -10.49
N SER A 42 -23.48 16.43 -11.47
CA SER A 42 -22.91 17.76 -11.22
C SER A 42 -24.02 18.74 -10.82
N THR A 43 -24.46 18.68 -9.57
CA THR A 43 -25.20 19.81 -9.01
C THR A 43 -24.18 20.92 -8.76
N VAL A 44 -24.07 21.87 -9.71
CA VAL A 44 -23.17 23.03 -9.65
C VAL A 44 -23.58 23.95 -8.50
N GLY A 45 -23.20 23.56 -7.28
CA GLY A 45 -23.15 24.45 -6.14
C GLY A 45 -21.83 25.22 -6.17
N SER A 46 -21.86 26.51 -5.84
CA SER A 46 -20.63 27.28 -5.62
C SER A 46 -19.76 26.57 -4.56
N PHE A 47 -18.46 26.43 -4.84
CA PHE A 47 -17.51 25.84 -3.90
C PHE A 47 -17.62 26.51 -2.51
N PRO A 48 -17.80 25.75 -1.41
CA PRO A 48 -18.01 26.32 -0.09
C PRO A 48 -16.67 26.77 0.53
N VAL A 49 -16.18 27.94 0.12
CA VAL A 49 -14.86 28.48 0.52
C VAL A 49 -14.63 28.46 2.04
N GLY A 50 -15.65 28.78 2.85
CA GLY A 50 -15.51 28.79 4.31
C GLY A 50 -15.23 27.41 4.93
N ARG A 51 -15.58 26.32 4.24
CA ARG A 51 -15.24 24.95 4.67
C ARG A 51 -13.82 24.58 4.32
N ALA A 52 -13.28 25.10 3.21
CA ALA A 52 -11.89 24.87 2.83
C ALA A 52 -10.89 25.45 3.83
N ASP A 53 -11.27 26.45 4.62
CA ASP A 53 -10.39 26.96 5.68
C ASP A 53 -10.27 25.95 6.84
N THR A 54 -11.35 25.24 7.17
CA THR A 54 -11.42 24.40 8.37
C THR A 54 -11.33 22.89 8.11
N GLN A 55 -11.44 22.46 6.85
CA GLN A 55 -11.46 21.04 6.46
C GLN A 55 -10.33 20.70 5.49
N HIS A 56 -9.95 19.43 5.47
CA HIS A 56 -8.95 18.91 4.54
C HIS A 56 -9.56 18.76 3.14
N LEU A 57 -8.75 18.99 2.11
CA LEU A 57 -9.14 18.83 0.72
C LEU A 57 -8.29 17.77 0.03
N LEU A 58 -8.93 16.97 -0.82
CA LEU A 58 -8.27 16.20 -1.87
C LEU A 58 -8.31 17.02 -3.16
N LEU A 59 -7.15 17.25 -3.77
CA LEU A 59 -6.96 18.05 -4.97
C LEU A 59 -6.62 17.13 -6.15
N LEU A 60 -7.34 17.28 -7.25
CA LEU A 60 -7.26 16.39 -8.41
C LEU A 60 -7.10 17.20 -9.71
N ALA A 61 -6.46 16.58 -10.70
CA ALA A 61 -6.33 17.09 -12.05
C ALA A 61 -7.64 16.88 -12.85
N ASP A 62 -7.68 17.34 -14.10
CA ASP A 62 -8.88 17.29 -14.96
C ASP A 62 -9.11 15.92 -15.61
N ASP A 63 -8.07 15.09 -15.68
CA ASP A 63 -8.10 13.72 -16.19
C ASP A 63 -8.62 12.70 -15.17
N VAL A 64 -8.64 13.06 -13.89
CA VAL A 64 -9.13 12.19 -12.82
C VAL A 64 -10.66 12.23 -12.73
N THR A 65 -11.26 11.06 -12.79
CA THR A 65 -12.69 10.85 -12.62
C THR A 65 -13.06 10.51 -11.18
N VAL A 66 -14.33 10.73 -10.83
CA VAL A 66 -14.86 10.39 -9.50
C VAL A 66 -14.90 8.88 -9.29
N ASP A 67 -15.14 8.11 -10.35
CA ASP A 67 -15.17 6.65 -10.32
C ASP A 67 -13.80 6.07 -9.95
N GLU A 68 -12.70 6.71 -10.38
CA GLU A 68 -11.35 6.33 -9.96
C GLU A 68 -11.13 6.55 -8.46
N VAL A 69 -11.61 7.68 -7.91
CA VAL A 69 -11.53 7.95 -6.46
C VAL A 69 -12.36 6.93 -5.67
N GLU A 70 -13.57 6.59 -6.15
CA GLU A 70 -14.41 5.56 -5.55
C GLU A 70 -13.72 4.19 -5.57
N ALA A 71 -13.18 3.77 -6.71
CA ALA A 71 -12.52 2.47 -6.86
C ALA A 71 -11.33 2.32 -5.89
N LEU A 72 -10.54 3.39 -5.69
CA LEU A 72 -9.46 3.40 -4.73
C LEU A 72 -9.97 3.37 -3.28
N ALA A 73 -11.05 4.11 -2.96
CA ALA A 73 -11.65 4.05 -1.63
C ALA A 73 -12.17 2.63 -1.29
N LEU A 74 -12.85 1.98 -2.23
CA LEU A 74 -13.35 0.60 -2.11
C LEU A 74 -12.22 -0.43 -1.92
N SER A 75 -11.05 -0.14 -2.49
CA SER A 75 -9.87 -1.00 -2.34
C SER A 75 -9.33 -1.01 -0.90
N GLN A 76 -9.57 0.05 -0.14
CA GLN A 76 -9.02 0.26 1.20
C GLN A 76 -10.00 -0.02 2.35
N ASP A 77 -11.31 0.01 2.10
CA ASP A 77 -12.33 -0.27 3.11
C ASP A 77 -13.58 -0.93 2.49
N GLU A 78 -14.04 -2.01 3.10
CA GLU A 78 -15.28 -2.70 2.71
C GLU A 78 -16.54 -1.84 2.94
N ASN A 79 -16.44 -0.82 3.80
CA ASN A 79 -17.50 0.14 4.10
C ASN A 79 -17.38 1.43 3.27
N ALA A 80 -16.42 1.52 2.35
CA ALA A 80 -16.36 2.65 1.42
C ALA A 80 -17.49 2.56 0.39
N GLY A 81 -17.86 3.71 -0.18
CA GLY A 81 -18.87 3.79 -1.24
C GLY A 81 -19.80 4.99 -1.10
N TRP A 82 -20.65 5.21 -2.10
CA TRP A 82 -21.58 6.33 -2.11
C TRP A 82 -22.68 6.21 -1.05
N VAL A 83 -22.75 7.20 -0.15
CA VAL A 83 -23.78 7.32 0.89
C VAL A 83 -24.78 8.44 0.58
N GLY A 84 -24.65 9.08 -0.56
CA GLY A 84 -25.57 10.08 -1.08
C GLY A 84 -25.02 10.74 -2.35
N ALA A 85 -25.82 11.65 -2.92
CA ALA A 85 -25.38 12.45 -4.06
C ALA A 85 -24.14 13.27 -3.66
N SER A 86 -23.04 13.11 -4.40
CA SER A 86 -21.78 13.82 -4.18
C SER A 86 -21.18 13.61 -2.77
N ARG A 87 -21.47 12.46 -2.13
CA ARG A 87 -20.89 12.05 -0.84
C ARG A 87 -20.37 10.61 -0.90
N LEU A 88 -19.05 10.48 -0.97
CA LEU A 88 -18.33 9.21 -0.98
C LEU A 88 -17.80 8.93 0.43
N GLN A 89 -18.25 7.87 1.07
CA GLN A 89 -17.68 7.41 2.32
C GLN A 89 -16.32 6.77 2.04
N VAL A 90 -15.26 7.26 2.70
CA VAL A 90 -13.89 6.70 2.60
C VAL A 90 -13.49 5.90 3.83
N ALA A 91 -14.14 6.17 4.97
CA ALA A 91 -14.06 5.40 6.21
C ALA A 91 -15.35 5.62 7.00
N PRO A 92 -15.72 4.70 7.92
CA PRO A 92 -16.83 4.96 8.84
C PRO A 92 -16.64 6.28 9.61
N GLY A 93 -17.51 7.26 9.36
CA GLY A 93 -17.45 8.60 9.96
C GLY A 93 -16.58 9.62 9.23
N ALA A 94 -16.09 9.30 8.02
CA ALA A 94 -15.36 10.22 7.14
C ALA A 94 -15.87 10.13 5.69
N GLU A 95 -16.30 11.26 5.16
CA GLU A 95 -16.89 11.35 3.81
C GLU A 95 -16.16 12.39 2.95
N LEU A 96 -15.85 12.04 1.71
CA LEU A 96 -15.48 13.01 0.68
C LEU A 96 -16.73 13.58 0.05
N GLN A 97 -16.85 14.90 0.07
CA GLN A 97 -17.92 15.63 -0.59
C GLN A 97 -17.39 16.23 -1.91
N GLY A 98 -18.23 16.31 -2.93
CA GLY A 98 -17.86 16.84 -4.25
C GLY A 98 -18.01 15.81 -5.38
N PRO A 99 -17.26 15.94 -6.48
CA PRO A 99 -16.21 16.95 -6.75
C PRO A 99 -16.78 18.34 -7.05
N TRP A 100 -15.97 19.38 -6.80
CA TRP A 100 -16.22 20.74 -7.26
C TRP A 100 -15.16 21.19 -8.24
N ASP A 101 -15.58 21.89 -9.29
CA ASP A 101 -14.67 22.51 -10.24
C ASP A 101 -13.90 23.66 -9.59
N VAL A 102 -12.60 23.74 -9.90
CA VAL A 102 -11.69 24.75 -9.37
C VAL A 102 -11.21 25.64 -10.51
N ASP A 103 -11.76 26.85 -10.57
CA ASP A 103 -11.33 27.86 -11.53
C ASP A 103 -10.02 28.58 -11.11
N ALA A 104 -9.51 29.44 -11.99
CA ALA A 104 -8.27 30.18 -11.76
C ALA A 104 -8.38 31.20 -10.60
N GLU A 105 -9.58 31.65 -10.25
CA GLU A 105 -9.79 32.54 -9.11
C GLU A 105 -9.71 31.75 -7.81
N LEU A 106 -10.40 30.60 -7.74
CA LEU A 106 -10.39 29.73 -6.58
C LEU A 106 -9.01 29.16 -6.29
N ARG A 107 -8.25 28.75 -7.34
CA ARG A 107 -6.84 28.34 -7.18
C ARG A 107 -6.00 29.42 -6.51
N ARG A 108 -6.15 30.67 -6.94
CA ARG A 108 -5.41 31.81 -6.38
C ARG A 108 -5.80 32.12 -4.94
N VAL A 109 -7.10 32.06 -4.64
CA VAL A 109 -7.63 32.32 -3.28
C VAL A 109 -7.16 31.26 -2.30
N LEU A 110 -7.20 29.99 -2.70
CA LEU A 110 -6.85 28.86 -1.84
C LEU A 110 -5.37 28.46 -1.90
N GLN A 111 -4.57 29.15 -2.74
CA GLN A 111 -3.15 28.89 -2.98
C GLN A 111 -2.89 27.44 -3.44
N LEU A 112 -3.71 26.97 -4.39
CA LEU A 112 -3.64 25.62 -4.94
C LEU A 112 -2.66 25.55 -6.13
N PRO A 113 -2.11 24.36 -6.44
CA PRO A 113 -1.34 24.15 -7.66
C PRO A 113 -2.08 24.52 -8.94
N ASP A 114 -1.32 24.91 -9.98
CA ASP A 114 -1.88 25.36 -11.25
C ASP A 114 -2.64 24.26 -12.02
N TRP A 115 -2.27 23.00 -11.81
CA TRP A 115 -2.90 21.84 -12.42
C TRP A 115 -4.22 21.43 -11.74
N THR A 116 -4.53 21.95 -10.55
CA THR A 116 -5.74 21.56 -9.82
C THR A 116 -6.99 22.03 -10.55
N ALA A 117 -7.78 21.06 -11.02
CA ALA A 117 -9.03 21.30 -11.74
C ALA A 117 -10.25 20.94 -10.89
N GLN A 118 -10.10 19.99 -9.97
CA GLN A 118 -11.17 19.51 -9.11
C GLN A 118 -10.71 19.46 -7.64
N ALA A 119 -11.64 19.69 -6.72
CA ALA A 119 -11.41 19.51 -5.30
C ALA A 119 -12.56 18.74 -4.65
N MET A 120 -12.22 17.86 -3.71
CA MET A 120 -13.17 17.19 -2.82
C MET A 120 -12.88 17.58 -1.37
N ILE A 121 -13.92 17.79 -0.58
CA ILE A 121 -13.80 18.21 0.82
C ILE A 121 -13.97 16.99 1.71
N LEU A 122 -13.02 16.74 2.60
CA LEU A 122 -13.16 15.73 3.63
C LEU A 122 -14.04 16.27 4.78
N ASP A 123 -15.24 15.72 4.88
CA ASP A 123 -16.11 15.86 6.04
C ASP A 123 -15.78 14.78 7.06
N CYS A 124 -14.89 15.14 7.99
CA CYS A 124 -14.50 14.32 9.13
C CYS A 124 -14.37 15.24 10.34
N PRO A 125 -15.02 14.95 11.48
CA PRO A 125 -14.78 15.68 12.72
C PRO A 125 -13.30 15.60 13.12
N PRO A 126 -12.65 16.74 13.46
CA PRO A 126 -11.27 16.72 13.94
C PRO A 126 -11.14 15.90 15.23
N GLN A 127 -10.21 14.97 15.24
CA GLN A 127 -9.83 14.12 16.36
C GLN A 127 -8.32 14.24 16.51
N ARG A 128 -7.87 15.14 17.40
CA ARG A 128 -6.44 15.46 17.54
C ARG A 128 -5.97 15.26 18.96
N SER A 129 -4.80 14.66 19.12
CA SER A 129 -4.23 14.35 20.43
C SER A 129 -2.71 14.26 20.38
N GLY A 130 -2.07 14.79 21.43
CA GLY A 130 -0.61 14.74 21.57
C GLY A 130 0.10 15.71 20.62
N ALA A 131 1.10 16.43 21.13
CA ALA A 131 1.95 17.27 20.28
C ALA A 131 2.91 16.40 19.47
N LEU A 132 3.34 16.92 18.32
CA LEU A 132 4.41 16.29 17.53
C LEU A 132 5.69 16.23 18.36
N PRO A 133 6.27 15.04 18.62
CA PRO A 133 7.58 14.97 19.24
C PRO A 133 8.61 15.74 18.39
N THR A 134 9.44 16.56 19.03
CA THR A 134 10.43 17.39 18.32
C THR A 134 11.43 16.59 17.48
N ALA A 135 11.68 15.34 17.87
CA ALA A 135 12.51 14.40 17.12
C ALA A 135 11.91 13.95 15.77
N LEU A 136 10.59 14.08 15.60
CA LEU A 136 9.88 13.70 14.38
C LEU A 136 9.55 14.89 13.47
N ALA A 137 9.86 16.12 13.91
CA ALA A 137 9.61 17.32 13.13
C ALA A 137 10.51 17.36 11.87
N GLY A 138 9.90 17.64 10.72
CA GLY A 138 10.56 17.73 9.42
C GLY A 138 10.75 16.38 8.71
N ILE A 139 10.16 15.30 9.22
CA ILE A 139 10.30 13.95 8.62
C ILE A 139 9.15 13.67 7.65
N ASP A 140 7.93 14.02 8.04
CA ASP A 140 6.73 13.68 7.29
C ASP A 140 5.83 14.91 7.13
N PRO A 141 5.61 15.41 5.88
CA PRO A 141 4.84 16.63 5.64
C PRO A 141 3.41 16.61 6.18
N LEU A 142 2.78 15.43 6.26
CA LEU A 142 1.45 15.29 6.83
C LEU A 142 1.49 15.51 8.35
N THR A 143 2.41 14.82 9.03
CA THR A 143 2.63 14.96 10.47
C THR A 143 3.04 16.39 10.83
N ASP A 144 3.90 17.02 10.03
CA ASP A 144 4.42 18.38 10.21
C ASP A 144 3.33 19.46 10.09
N ALA A 145 2.20 19.16 9.45
CA ALA A 145 1.06 20.07 9.42
C ALA A 145 0.37 20.23 10.78
N PHE A 146 0.67 19.37 11.76
CA PHE A 146 0.00 19.32 13.06
C PHE A 146 0.96 19.34 14.26
N PRO A 147 1.81 20.36 14.42
CA PRO A 147 2.81 20.41 15.48
C PRO A 147 2.23 20.42 16.90
N LEU A 148 1.01 20.94 17.09
CA LEU A 148 0.37 21.11 18.41
C LEU A 148 -0.47 19.89 18.80
N ALA A 149 -1.20 19.31 17.86
CA ALA A 149 -2.10 18.20 18.11
C ALA A 149 -2.20 17.27 16.88
N GLN A 150 -1.55 16.10 16.96
CA GLN A 150 -1.51 15.12 15.89
C GLN A 150 -2.89 14.53 15.58
N PRO A 151 -3.23 14.29 14.29
CA PRO A 151 -4.44 13.57 13.93
C PRO A 151 -4.47 12.18 14.57
N ALA A 152 -5.64 11.77 15.04
CA ALA A 152 -5.90 10.49 15.67
C ALA A 152 -7.26 9.93 15.23
N GLY A 153 -7.52 8.67 15.57
CA GLY A 153 -8.80 8.01 15.31
C GLY A 153 -9.21 8.09 13.84
N THR A 154 -10.46 8.50 13.59
CA THR A 154 -11.02 8.58 12.24
C THR A 154 -10.34 9.63 11.36
N GLU A 155 -9.89 10.76 11.92
CA GLU A 155 -9.19 11.81 11.14
C GLU A 155 -7.87 11.26 10.59
N LEU A 156 -7.07 10.59 11.42
CA LEU A 156 -5.82 9.97 10.99
C LEU A 156 -6.07 8.89 9.93
N LEU A 157 -7.04 7.99 10.17
CA LEU A 157 -7.37 6.93 9.21
C LEU A 157 -7.77 7.50 7.84
N ALA A 158 -8.63 8.52 7.84
CA ALA A 158 -9.07 9.17 6.61
C ALA A 158 -7.89 9.86 5.90
N LEU A 159 -7.04 10.60 6.61
CA LEU A 159 -5.88 11.27 6.03
C LEU A 159 -4.85 10.28 5.44
N THR A 160 -4.59 9.16 6.11
CA THR A 160 -3.72 8.10 5.59
C THR A 160 -4.26 7.54 4.28
N ARG A 161 -5.57 7.25 4.20
CA ARG A 161 -6.21 6.77 2.98
C ARG A 161 -6.21 7.80 1.86
N LEU A 162 -6.56 9.06 2.16
CA LEU A 162 -6.53 10.13 1.17
C LEU A 162 -5.12 10.39 0.65
N ARG A 163 -4.07 10.23 1.47
CA ARG A 163 -2.69 10.35 1.02
C ARG A 163 -2.35 9.26 -0.01
N ALA A 164 -2.74 8.02 0.25
CA ALA A 164 -2.58 6.91 -0.69
C ALA A 164 -3.34 7.17 -2.01
N ILE A 165 -4.61 7.59 -1.92
CA ILE A 165 -5.42 7.95 -3.09
C ILE A 165 -4.77 9.10 -3.87
N ALA A 166 -4.35 10.17 -3.19
CA ALA A 166 -3.67 11.30 -3.81
C ALA A 166 -2.36 10.86 -4.48
N ARG A 167 -1.56 10.01 -3.83
CA ARG A 167 -0.33 9.46 -4.40
C ARG A 167 -0.61 8.71 -5.70
N ARG A 168 -1.61 7.82 -5.69
CA ARG A 168 -1.96 6.99 -6.85
C ARG A 168 -2.48 7.82 -8.04
N LEU A 169 -3.23 8.88 -7.75
CA LEU A 169 -3.83 9.76 -8.76
C LEU A 169 -2.94 10.95 -9.14
N ALA A 170 -1.68 10.99 -8.67
CA ALA A 170 -0.79 12.15 -8.79
C ALA A 170 -1.44 13.48 -8.32
N GLY A 171 -2.34 13.38 -7.34
CA GLY A 171 -3.04 14.47 -6.70
C GLY A 171 -2.29 15.04 -5.49
N ALA A 172 -2.98 15.90 -4.74
CA ALA A 172 -2.42 16.55 -3.55
C ALA A 172 -3.47 16.67 -2.43
N LEU A 173 -3.00 16.90 -1.22
CA LEU A 173 -3.83 17.18 -0.05
C LEU A 173 -3.59 18.62 0.40
N ARG A 174 -4.67 19.35 0.66
CA ARG A 174 -4.60 20.61 1.41
C ARG A 174 -5.14 20.38 2.81
N LEU A 175 -4.26 20.32 3.78
CA LEU A 175 -4.58 20.02 5.16
C LEU A 175 -4.99 21.28 5.92
N ALA A 176 -6.08 21.20 6.70
CA ALA A 176 -6.42 22.19 7.70
C ALA A 176 -5.52 21.99 8.95
N GLY A 177 -4.26 22.39 8.81
CA GLY A 177 -3.22 22.24 9.83
C GLY A 177 -3.47 23.05 11.08
N ASP A 178 -2.63 22.85 12.09
CA ASP A 178 -2.79 23.53 13.37
C ASP A 178 -2.67 25.06 13.24
N PRO A 179 -3.40 25.81 14.08
CA PRO A 179 -3.30 27.26 14.07
C PRO A 179 -1.93 27.72 14.59
N SER A 180 -1.44 28.87 14.10
CA SER A 180 -0.19 29.47 14.60
C SER A 180 -0.26 29.86 16.08
N GLU A 181 -1.46 30.10 16.61
CA GLU A 181 -1.73 30.39 18.02
C GLU A 181 -2.89 29.51 18.53
N PRO A 182 -2.87 29.05 19.79
CA PRO A 182 -3.97 28.26 20.35
C PRO A 182 -5.33 28.96 20.22
N GLY A 183 -6.30 28.33 19.56
CA GLY A 183 -7.63 28.89 19.30
C GLY A 183 -7.72 29.85 18.10
N GLY A 184 -6.62 30.00 17.35
CA GLY A 184 -6.57 30.76 16.09
C GLY A 184 -7.18 30.00 14.90
N ARG A 185 -7.07 30.62 13.71
CA ARG A 185 -7.45 29.97 12.45
C ARG A 185 -6.42 28.91 12.06
N THR A 186 -6.90 27.80 11.52
CA THR A 186 -6.10 26.74 10.90
C THR A 186 -5.17 27.32 9.85
N VAL A 187 -3.94 26.80 9.79
CA VAL A 187 -2.97 27.16 8.76
C VAL A 187 -3.03 26.09 7.68
N PRO A 188 -3.37 26.43 6.43
CA PRO A 188 -3.42 25.45 5.37
C PRO A 188 -2.02 24.98 4.98
N VAL A 189 -1.83 23.67 4.91
CA VAL A 189 -0.58 23.06 4.47
C VAL A 189 -0.85 22.21 3.24
N LEU A 190 -0.12 22.46 2.16
CA LEU A 190 -0.19 21.65 0.94
C LEU A 190 0.81 20.50 1.07
N VAL A 191 0.31 19.27 0.94
CA VAL A 191 1.11 18.05 0.88
C VAL A 191 0.89 17.42 -0.48
N THR A 192 1.96 17.26 -1.26
CA THR A 192 1.92 16.56 -2.55
C THR A 192 2.68 15.25 -2.38
N PRO A 193 1.98 14.11 -2.21
CA PRO A 193 2.65 12.81 -2.08
C PRO A 193 3.44 12.49 -3.35
N ASP A 194 4.65 11.95 -3.20
CA ASP A 194 5.45 11.51 -4.34
C ASP A 194 4.85 10.22 -4.93
N PRO A 195 4.36 10.23 -6.20
CA PRO A 195 3.81 9.03 -6.84
C PRO A 195 4.85 7.91 -6.98
N GLU A 196 6.14 8.24 -6.97
CA GLU A 196 7.24 7.28 -7.07
C GLU A 196 7.75 6.77 -5.72
N GLN A 197 7.10 7.15 -4.61
CA GLN A 197 7.52 6.72 -3.27
C GLN A 197 7.33 5.21 -3.04
N SER A 198 6.38 4.57 -3.72
CA SER A 198 6.13 3.14 -3.54
C SER A 198 7.29 2.32 -4.09
N THR A 199 8.09 1.74 -3.20
CA THR A 199 9.26 0.92 -3.52
C THR A 199 9.05 -0.56 -3.19
N THR A 200 7.78 -0.94 -3.05
CA THR A 200 7.35 -2.29 -2.76
C THR A 200 6.18 -2.67 -3.66
N LEU A 201 6.20 -3.90 -4.16
CA LEU A 201 5.12 -4.48 -4.94
C LEU A 201 4.92 -5.92 -4.49
N THR A 202 3.68 -6.30 -4.21
CA THR A 202 3.33 -7.64 -3.71
C THR A 202 2.48 -8.38 -4.73
N VAL A 203 2.97 -9.52 -5.20
CA VAL A 203 2.16 -10.44 -6.02
C VAL A 203 1.49 -11.43 -5.07
N TYR A 204 0.16 -11.43 -5.08
CA TYR A 204 -0.66 -12.42 -4.39
C TYR A 204 -1.06 -13.50 -5.37
N SER A 205 -0.77 -14.76 -5.05
CA SER A 205 -0.97 -15.88 -5.96
C SER A 205 -1.44 -17.15 -5.22
N PRO A 206 -2.20 -18.05 -5.87
CA PRO A 206 -2.51 -19.36 -5.32
C PRO A 206 -1.36 -20.37 -5.45
N VAL A 207 -0.28 -20.02 -6.16
CA VAL A 207 0.82 -20.94 -6.49
C VAL A 207 2.03 -20.65 -5.61
N TRP A 208 2.56 -21.69 -4.97
CA TRP A 208 3.88 -21.67 -4.34
C TRP A 208 4.94 -22.10 -5.36
N ILE A 209 5.78 -21.17 -5.79
CA ILE A 209 6.96 -21.43 -6.60
C ILE A 209 8.05 -21.91 -5.65
N VAL A 210 8.83 -22.91 -6.06
CA VAL A 210 9.97 -23.38 -5.27
C VAL A 210 11.13 -22.37 -5.33
N PRO A 211 12.01 -22.32 -4.33
CA PRO A 211 13.13 -21.37 -4.27
C PRO A 211 13.92 -21.20 -5.57
N ASP A 212 14.37 -22.31 -6.17
CA ASP A 212 15.13 -22.29 -7.42
C ASP A 212 14.31 -21.78 -8.61
N GLY A 213 12.99 -21.96 -8.56
CA GLY A 213 12.06 -21.43 -9.55
C GLY A 213 11.99 -19.91 -9.52
N VAL A 214 11.93 -19.30 -8.34
CA VAL A 214 11.96 -17.83 -8.22
C VAL A 214 13.29 -17.27 -8.70
N VAL A 215 14.41 -17.92 -8.35
CA VAL A 215 15.73 -17.53 -8.88
C VAL A 215 15.75 -17.60 -10.40
N ALA A 216 15.27 -18.69 -11.00
CA ALA A 216 15.24 -18.86 -12.46
C ALA A 216 14.32 -17.86 -13.18
N LEU A 217 13.23 -17.42 -12.53
CA LEU A 217 12.34 -16.38 -13.08
C LEU A 217 12.93 -14.97 -12.95
N THR A 218 13.72 -14.75 -11.90
CA THR A 218 14.30 -13.44 -11.58
C THR A 218 15.59 -13.19 -12.37
N GLU A 219 16.42 -14.21 -12.59
CA GLU A 219 17.75 -14.10 -13.22
C GLU A 219 17.77 -13.39 -14.59
N PRO A 220 16.79 -13.60 -15.50
CA PRO A 220 16.75 -12.91 -16.79
C PRO A 220 16.57 -11.39 -16.68
N VAL A 221 16.00 -10.91 -15.56
CA VAL A 221 15.67 -9.50 -15.31
C VAL A 221 16.66 -8.88 -14.34
N ALA A 222 16.97 -9.57 -13.24
CA ALA A 222 17.93 -9.17 -12.22
C ALA A 222 19.11 -10.15 -12.21
N ALA A 223 20.15 -9.82 -12.99
CA ALA A 223 21.35 -10.64 -13.08
C ALA A 223 22.00 -10.82 -11.70
N GLY A 224 22.37 -12.07 -11.36
CA GLY A 224 22.95 -12.37 -10.03
C GLY A 224 21.92 -12.60 -8.92
N ALA A 225 20.63 -12.74 -9.28
CA ALA A 225 19.59 -13.23 -8.37
C ALA A 225 20.04 -14.52 -7.69
N ARG A 226 19.96 -14.56 -6.36
CA ARG A 226 20.43 -15.68 -5.56
C ARG A 226 19.57 -15.87 -4.32
N LEU A 227 19.46 -17.12 -3.92
CA LEU A 227 18.67 -17.49 -2.75
C LEU A 227 19.34 -17.00 -1.46
N ARG A 228 18.55 -16.35 -0.60
CA ARG A 228 18.94 -15.90 0.74
C ARG A 228 18.25 -16.80 1.76
N LEU A 229 18.86 -17.96 2.04
CA LEU A 229 18.36 -18.93 3.04
C LEU A 229 18.87 -18.70 4.46
N GLN A 230 19.81 -17.77 4.63
CA GLN A 230 20.43 -17.45 5.92
C GLN A 230 20.32 -15.95 6.10
N ALA A 231 19.88 -15.50 7.27
CA ALA A 231 20.07 -14.12 7.66
C ALA A 231 21.58 -13.86 7.66
N GLU A 232 22.08 -13.00 6.77
CA GLU A 232 23.48 -12.61 6.86
C GLU A 232 23.65 -11.87 8.19
N PRO A 233 24.53 -12.35 9.08
CA PRO A 233 24.82 -11.60 10.29
C PRO A 233 25.44 -10.28 9.84
N VAL A 234 24.73 -9.18 10.05
CA VAL A 234 25.26 -7.84 9.81
C VAL A 234 26.54 -7.72 10.65
N PRO A 235 27.72 -7.55 10.04
CA PRO A 235 28.96 -7.48 10.79
C PRO A 235 28.93 -6.24 11.68
N GLY A 236 29.06 -6.47 12.99
CA GLY A 236 29.11 -5.39 13.98
C GLY A 236 27.85 -5.29 14.83
N PRO A 237 27.77 -4.27 15.68
CA PRO A 237 26.63 -4.07 16.54
C PRO A 237 25.38 -3.70 15.73
N THR A 238 24.23 -4.27 16.08
CA THR A 238 22.92 -4.03 15.42
C THR A 238 21.90 -3.46 16.40
N GLY A 239 20.88 -2.76 15.89
CA GLY A 239 19.84 -2.14 16.70
C GLY A 239 20.41 -1.10 17.66
N LEU A 240 19.93 -1.04 18.90
CA LEU A 240 20.43 -0.10 19.91
C LEU A 240 21.94 -0.20 20.15
N ALA A 241 22.55 -1.36 19.96
CA ALA A 241 24.00 -1.51 20.13
C ALA A 241 24.81 -0.80 19.03
N ALA A 242 24.21 -0.59 17.85
CA ALA A 242 24.84 0.10 16.72
C ALA A 242 24.91 1.61 16.91
N ILE A 243 24.03 2.14 17.77
CA ILE A 243 23.89 3.57 17.99
C ILE A 243 25.11 4.07 18.79
N PRO A 244 25.79 5.13 18.34
CA PRO A 244 26.86 5.77 19.10
C PRO A 244 26.42 6.10 20.52
N ARG A 245 27.31 5.94 21.50
CA ARG A 245 26.99 6.20 22.92
C ARG A 245 26.39 7.59 23.16
N GLU A 246 26.90 8.59 22.44
CA GLU A 246 26.44 9.97 22.54
C GLU A 246 24.99 10.14 22.05
N GLU A 247 24.60 9.36 21.04
CA GLU A 247 23.25 9.37 20.49
C GLU A 247 22.30 8.53 21.34
N LEU A 248 22.77 7.41 21.92
CA LEU A 248 22.02 6.66 22.94
C LEU A 248 21.70 7.50 24.17
N VAL A 249 22.64 8.35 24.62
CA VAL A 249 22.41 9.26 25.75
C VAL A 249 21.33 10.29 25.41
N ARG A 250 21.37 10.89 24.20
CA ARG A 250 20.30 11.79 23.75
C ARG A 250 18.96 11.06 23.65
N LEU A 251 18.97 9.84 23.13
CA LEU A 251 17.79 8.99 23.02
C LEU A 251 17.21 8.66 24.41
N SER A 252 18.06 8.37 25.40
CA SER A 252 17.61 8.11 26.78
C SER A 252 17.07 9.35 27.48
N GLU A 253 17.67 10.51 27.23
CA GLU A 253 17.16 11.80 27.73
C GLU A 253 15.80 12.16 27.10
N THR A 254 15.54 11.72 25.87
CA THR A 254 14.32 12.05 25.12
C THR A 254 13.16 11.08 25.42
N ILE A 255 13.44 9.78 25.41
CA ILE A 255 12.43 8.70 25.51
C ILE A 255 12.27 8.21 26.96
N GLY A 256 13.24 8.51 27.83
CA GLY A 256 13.28 8.06 29.22
C GLY A 256 14.09 6.77 29.38
N GLU A 257 14.97 6.76 30.39
CA GLU A 257 15.87 5.63 30.70
C GLU A 257 15.08 4.34 30.95
N ASP A 258 13.96 4.43 31.67
CA ASP A 258 13.10 3.28 32.01
C ASP A 258 12.50 2.57 30.77
N VAL A 259 12.14 3.32 29.73
CA VAL A 259 11.55 2.78 28.49
C VAL A 259 12.61 2.05 27.67
N LEU A 260 13.80 2.65 27.55
CA LEU A 260 14.95 2.06 26.88
C LEU A 260 15.44 0.81 27.61
N ASP A 261 15.50 0.84 28.94
CA ASP A 261 15.85 -0.31 29.78
C ASP A 261 14.83 -1.45 29.65
N ALA A 262 13.53 -1.12 29.60
CA ALA A 262 12.47 -2.09 29.41
C ALA A 262 12.58 -2.76 28.02
N ALA A 263 12.79 -1.96 26.97
CA ALA A 263 12.99 -2.45 25.60
C ALA A 263 14.25 -3.34 25.50
N TRP A 264 15.35 -2.92 26.14
CA TRP A 264 16.60 -3.68 26.19
C TRP A 264 16.41 -5.02 26.90
N ARG A 265 15.82 -5.02 28.11
CA ARG A 265 15.55 -6.26 28.87
C ARG A 265 14.60 -7.19 28.12
N ALA A 266 13.62 -6.65 27.41
CA ALA A 266 12.73 -7.45 26.57
C ALA A 266 13.47 -8.10 25.39
N ALA A 267 14.31 -7.34 24.69
CA ALA A 267 15.14 -7.86 23.61
C ALA A 267 16.14 -8.93 24.10
N GLU A 268 16.77 -8.70 25.25
CA GLU A 268 17.71 -9.64 25.85
C GLU A 268 17.04 -10.93 26.33
N ARG A 269 15.83 -10.86 26.90
CA ARG A 269 15.04 -12.06 27.22
C ARG A 269 14.74 -12.89 25.98
N ARG A 270 14.25 -12.27 24.90
CA ARG A 270 13.98 -12.98 23.64
C ARG A 270 15.23 -13.66 23.09
N ARG A 271 16.39 -12.99 23.11
CA ARG A 271 17.67 -13.59 22.69
C ARG A 271 18.04 -14.80 23.54
N ARG A 272 17.89 -14.70 24.86
CA ARG A 272 18.19 -15.82 25.77
C ARG A 272 17.22 -16.97 25.61
N GLU A 273 15.94 -16.69 25.44
CA GLU A 273 14.91 -17.70 25.15
C GLU A 273 15.24 -18.44 23.85
N GLN A 274 15.57 -17.70 22.78
CA GLN A 274 15.99 -18.26 21.50
C GLN A 274 17.28 -19.08 21.63
N GLN A 275 18.29 -18.59 22.34
CA GLN A 275 19.55 -19.32 22.59
C GLN A 275 19.34 -20.57 23.45
N ASP A 276 18.46 -20.52 24.46
CA ASP A 276 18.14 -21.64 25.32
C ASP A 276 17.34 -22.71 24.55
N GLU A 277 16.43 -22.31 23.67
CA GLU A 277 15.70 -23.20 22.76
C GLU A 277 16.66 -23.87 21.78
N GLU A 278 17.55 -23.10 21.13
CA GLU A 278 18.60 -23.63 20.25
C GLU A 278 19.56 -24.58 21.00
N ALA A 279 19.96 -24.23 22.22
CA ALA A 279 20.83 -25.05 23.05
C ALA A 279 20.13 -26.34 23.52
N ARG A 280 18.84 -26.27 23.87
CA ARG A 280 18.01 -27.43 24.23
C ARG A 280 17.81 -28.36 23.05
N ALA A 281 17.53 -27.82 21.86
CA ALA A 281 17.39 -28.62 20.65
C ALA A 281 18.72 -29.29 20.27
N ARG A 282 19.83 -28.54 20.33
CA ARG A 282 21.19 -29.07 20.10
C ARG A 282 21.57 -30.16 21.11
N ALA A 283 21.24 -29.97 22.39
CA ALA A 283 21.50 -30.97 23.44
C ALA A 283 20.61 -32.21 23.31
N ALA A 284 19.38 -32.07 22.80
CA ALA A 284 18.45 -33.17 22.56
C ALA A 284 18.77 -33.98 21.29
N GLY A 285 19.81 -33.61 20.52
CA GLY A 285 20.16 -34.25 19.25
C GLY A 285 19.05 -34.15 18.20
N THR A 286 18.04 -33.31 18.46
CA THR A 286 16.94 -33.03 17.55
C THR A 286 17.43 -31.88 16.67
N GLN A 287 17.52 -32.11 15.35
CA GLN A 287 17.61 -30.96 14.46
C GLN A 287 16.39 -30.10 14.76
N VAL A 288 16.58 -28.81 15.08
CA VAL A 288 15.47 -27.87 15.03
C VAL A 288 14.97 -28.00 13.59
N GLU A 289 13.84 -28.66 13.42
CA GLU A 289 13.13 -28.65 12.15
C GLU A 289 12.60 -27.22 12.07
N GLU A 290 13.46 -26.35 11.54
CA GLU A 290 13.13 -24.95 11.31
C GLU A 290 12.01 -24.99 10.28
N LEU A 291 10.76 -24.97 10.77
CA LEU A 291 9.59 -24.78 9.92
C LEU A 291 9.77 -23.41 9.28
N ARG A 292 10.30 -23.43 8.06
CA ARG A 292 10.47 -22.24 7.25
C ARG A 292 9.17 -22.01 6.52
N ASP A 293 8.40 -21.05 7.03
CA ASP A 293 7.13 -20.64 6.43
C ASP A 293 7.34 -19.73 5.19
N GLY A 294 8.60 -19.47 4.83
CA GLY A 294 9.01 -18.64 3.70
C GLY A 294 10.48 -18.78 3.30
N TYR A 295 10.85 -18.09 2.22
CA TYR A 295 12.23 -17.94 1.76
C TYR A 295 12.43 -16.58 1.07
N GLY A 296 13.69 -16.13 1.00
CA GLY A 296 14.06 -14.87 0.35
C GLY A 296 14.95 -15.07 -0.86
N VAL A 297 14.78 -14.29 -1.91
CA VAL A 297 15.72 -14.16 -3.04
C VAL A 297 16.21 -12.71 -3.10
N VAL A 298 17.51 -12.51 -3.30
CA VAL A 298 18.10 -11.17 -3.38
C VAL A 298 18.79 -10.97 -4.72
N ALA A 299 18.72 -9.76 -5.24
CA ALA A 299 19.46 -9.32 -6.42
C ALA A 299 19.91 -7.87 -6.23
N ASP A 300 20.98 -7.46 -6.90
CA ASP A 300 21.41 -6.06 -6.89
C ASP A 300 20.53 -5.26 -7.88
N VAL A 301 20.28 -3.98 -7.59
CA VAL A 301 19.47 -3.14 -8.51
C VAL A 301 20.20 -2.99 -9.85
N ASP A 302 21.49 -2.69 -9.79
CA ASP A 302 22.38 -2.67 -10.95
C ASP A 302 23.80 -3.03 -10.50
N SER A 303 24.37 -4.06 -11.10
CA SER A 303 25.74 -4.52 -10.81
C SER A 303 26.83 -3.45 -11.05
N SER A 304 26.54 -2.47 -11.91
CA SER A 304 27.43 -1.33 -12.19
C SER A 304 27.28 -0.18 -11.19
N HIS A 305 26.21 -0.20 -10.39
CA HIS A 305 25.91 0.77 -9.34
C HIS A 305 25.65 0.08 -7.98
N PRO A 306 26.70 -0.46 -7.32
CA PRO A 306 26.54 -1.11 -6.01
C PRO A 306 25.99 -0.19 -4.92
N ASP A 307 26.11 1.13 -5.10
CA ASP A 307 25.59 2.18 -4.22
C ASP A 307 24.07 2.36 -4.28
N TRP A 308 23.38 1.72 -5.24
CA TRP A 308 21.92 1.75 -5.35
C TRP A 308 21.22 0.69 -4.49
N GLY A 309 21.99 -0.22 -3.88
CA GLY A 309 21.47 -1.30 -3.07
C GLY A 309 20.91 -2.45 -3.91
N GLY A 310 19.98 -3.19 -3.33
CA GLY A 310 19.41 -4.40 -3.94
C GLY A 310 17.89 -4.46 -3.80
N ILE A 311 17.31 -5.50 -4.37
CA ILE A 311 15.93 -5.91 -4.12
C ILE A 311 15.92 -7.22 -3.33
N GLU A 312 14.91 -7.37 -2.48
CA GLU A 312 14.59 -8.60 -1.77
C GLU A 312 13.20 -9.07 -2.16
N ILE A 313 13.10 -10.31 -2.64
CA ILE A 313 11.85 -11.02 -2.92
C ILE A 313 11.58 -11.92 -1.73
N ARG A 314 10.57 -11.61 -0.93
CA ARG A 314 10.13 -12.40 0.21
C ARG A 314 8.93 -13.25 -0.20
N VAL A 315 9.09 -14.56 -0.12
CA VAL A 315 8.03 -15.53 -0.47
C VAL A 315 7.57 -16.23 0.79
N GLN A 316 6.27 -16.15 1.07
CA GLN A 316 5.67 -16.77 2.25
C GLN A 316 4.16 -16.97 2.05
N ALA A 317 3.53 -17.75 2.92
CA ALA A 317 2.09 -17.78 3.00
C ALA A 317 1.56 -16.43 3.53
N ALA A 318 0.49 -15.91 2.95
CA ALA A 318 -0.14 -14.68 3.38
C ALA A 318 -0.75 -14.86 4.77
N GLU A 319 -0.29 -14.06 5.73
CA GLU A 319 -0.94 -13.94 7.04
C GLU A 319 -2.24 -13.14 6.93
N GLU A 320 -2.20 -12.07 6.12
CA GLU A 320 -3.33 -11.20 5.83
C GLU A 320 -3.49 -10.99 4.32
N VAL A 321 -4.72 -11.11 3.84
CA VAL A 321 -5.07 -10.91 2.42
C VAL A 321 -5.80 -9.57 2.28
N PRO A 322 -5.29 -8.62 1.48
CA PRO A 322 -5.93 -7.32 1.24
C PRO A 322 -7.33 -7.45 0.64
N LEU A 323 -8.20 -6.47 0.88
CA LEU A 323 -9.59 -6.47 0.39
C LEU A 323 -9.68 -6.67 -1.12
N VAL A 324 -8.81 -6.00 -1.88
CA VAL A 324 -8.74 -6.12 -3.35
C VAL A 324 -8.47 -7.54 -3.83
N VAL A 325 -7.77 -8.37 -3.04
CA VAL A 325 -7.46 -9.76 -3.38
C VAL A 325 -8.57 -10.71 -2.90
N ARG A 326 -9.30 -10.38 -1.83
CA ARG A 326 -10.39 -11.23 -1.29
C ARG A 326 -11.53 -11.43 -2.29
N GLY A 327 -11.69 -10.53 -3.26
CA GLY A 327 -12.66 -10.67 -4.35
C GLY A 327 -12.35 -11.85 -5.28
N GLU A 328 -11.10 -12.31 -5.34
CA GLU A 328 -10.66 -13.37 -6.22
C GLU A 328 -11.14 -14.75 -5.77
N ALA A 329 -11.62 -15.57 -6.71
CA ALA A 329 -12.18 -16.89 -6.40
C ALA A 329 -11.15 -17.84 -5.75
N TRP A 330 -9.86 -17.70 -6.12
CA TRP A 330 -8.76 -18.53 -5.62
C TRP A 330 -8.25 -18.09 -4.24
N SER A 331 -8.56 -16.88 -3.78
CA SER A 331 -8.05 -16.33 -2.52
C SER A 331 -8.49 -17.11 -1.26
N ARG A 332 -9.50 -17.97 -1.39
CA ARG A 332 -10.03 -18.82 -0.31
C ARG A 332 -9.17 -20.06 -0.01
N GLY A 333 -8.30 -20.45 -0.94
CA GLY A 333 -7.56 -21.72 -0.92
C GLY A 333 -6.19 -21.67 -0.23
N GLY A 334 -5.86 -20.57 0.43
CA GLY A 334 -4.50 -20.23 0.82
C GLY A 334 -3.85 -19.33 -0.23
N VAL A 335 -3.16 -18.29 0.23
CA VAL A 335 -2.56 -17.27 -0.64
C VAL A 335 -1.08 -17.20 -0.35
N ILE A 336 -0.27 -17.12 -1.40
CA ILE A 336 1.16 -16.92 -1.33
C ILE A 336 1.45 -15.47 -1.68
N THR A 337 2.31 -14.83 -0.89
CA THR A 337 2.80 -13.48 -1.16
C THR A 337 4.21 -13.55 -1.71
N TYR A 338 4.44 -12.89 -2.85
CA TYR A 338 5.77 -12.57 -3.35
C TYR A 338 5.95 -11.06 -3.19
N GLN A 339 6.52 -10.65 -2.08
CA GLN A 339 6.78 -9.24 -1.79
C GLN A 339 8.15 -8.86 -2.33
N VAL A 340 8.20 -7.97 -3.31
CA VAL A 340 9.45 -7.45 -3.88
C VAL A 340 9.68 -6.07 -3.28
N VAL A 341 10.77 -5.92 -2.53
CA VAL A 341 11.08 -4.72 -1.73
C VAL A 341 12.45 -4.19 -2.12
N TRP A 342 12.57 -2.87 -2.31
CA TRP A 342 13.88 -2.23 -2.45
C TRP A 342 14.60 -2.12 -1.10
N THR A 343 15.87 -2.50 -1.08
CA THR A 343 16.78 -2.42 0.07
C THR A 343 17.93 -1.47 -0.25
N PRO A 344 17.79 -0.16 0.02
CA PRO A 344 18.88 0.81 -0.13
C PRO A 344 20.02 0.56 0.88
N LEU A 345 21.19 1.16 0.65
CA LEU A 345 22.32 1.07 1.59
C LEU A 345 22.02 1.75 2.94
N ASP A 346 21.37 2.91 2.90
CA ASP A 346 20.78 3.55 4.08
C ASP A 346 19.29 3.20 4.15
N PRO A 347 18.84 2.41 5.13
CA PRO A 347 17.43 2.04 5.28
C PRO A 347 16.49 3.25 5.36
N ALA A 348 16.96 4.43 5.80
CA ALA A 348 16.14 5.64 5.86
C ALA A 348 15.73 6.14 4.46
N ASP A 349 16.52 5.84 3.42
CA ASP A 349 16.25 6.28 2.05
C ASP A 349 15.05 5.56 1.41
N ALA A 350 14.65 4.41 1.94
CA ALA A 350 13.46 3.69 1.48
C ALA A 350 12.16 4.48 1.75
N HIS A 351 12.16 5.31 2.80
CA HIS A 351 10.94 5.96 3.30
C HIS A 351 10.94 7.48 3.22
N ARG A 352 12.07 8.10 2.85
CA ARG A 352 12.18 9.56 2.69
C ARG A 352 11.30 10.07 1.55
N GLU A 353 10.55 11.14 1.82
CA GLU A 353 9.80 11.85 0.78
C GLU A 353 10.70 12.73 -0.10
N GLU A 354 11.63 13.46 0.53
CA GLU A 354 12.60 14.28 -0.20
C GLU A 354 13.95 13.57 -0.26
N LEU A 355 14.30 13.08 -1.44
CA LEU A 355 15.57 12.40 -1.69
C LEU A 355 16.63 13.32 -2.32
N PRO A 356 17.94 13.03 -2.13
CA PRO A 356 18.99 13.55 -3.01
C PRO A 356 18.88 12.98 -4.44
N ASP A 357 19.44 13.69 -5.45
CA ASP A 357 19.37 13.29 -6.87
C ASP A 357 19.84 11.84 -7.14
N GLY A 358 20.97 11.44 -6.55
CA GLY A 358 21.51 10.09 -6.73
C GLY A 358 20.60 8.99 -6.17
N VAL A 359 19.94 9.26 -5.04
CA VAL A 359 19.01 8.31 -4.41
C VAL A 359 17.70 8.24 -5.18
N ARG A 360 17.24 9.36 -5.77
CA ARG A 360 16.10 9.35 -6.71
C ARG A 360 16.36 8.43 -7.90
N GLN A 361 17.55 8.50 -8.49
CA GLN A 361 17.90 7.64 -9.62
C GLN A 361 17.92 6.17 -9.20
N ALA A 362 18.51 5.86 -8.04
CA ALA A 362 18.50 4.51 -7.47
C ALA A 362 17.07 3.98 -7.24
N ARG A 363 16.19 4.81 -6.66
CA ARG A 363 14.77 4.48 -6.45
C ARG A 363 14.04 4.21 -7.75
N SER A 364 14.21 5.07 -8.75
CA SER A 364 13.57 4.92 -10.08
C SER A 364 14.02 3.64 -10.79
N ALA A 365 15.33 3.33 -10.74
CA ALA A 365 15.88 2.08 -11.27
C ALA A 365 15.34 0.86 -10.52
N ALA A 366 15.30 0.92 -9.18
CA ALA A 366 14.74 -0.15 -8.36
C ALA A 366 13.26 -0.38 -8.65
N ARG A 367 12.46 0.68 -8.84
CA ARG A 367 11.03 0.57 -9.19
C ARG A 367 10.83 -0.17 -10.51
N THR A 368 11.59 0.21 -11.54
CA THR A 368 11.54 -0.47 -12.84
C THR A 368 11.87 -1.96 -12.68
N LEU A 369 12.93 -2.27 -11.94
CA LEU A 369 13.32 -3.66 -11.68
C LEU A 369 12.25 -4.43 -10.87
N ILE A 370 11.63 -3.79 -9.88
CA ILE A 370 10.55 -4.38 -9.07
C ILE A 370 9.34 -4.71 -9.96
N GLU A 371 8.95 -3.80 -10.85
CA GLU A 371 7.85 -4.00 -11.80
C GLU A 371 8.15 -5.19 -12.73
N ASP A 372 9.36 -5.25 -13.31
CA ASP A 372 9.75 -6.34 -14.21
C ASP A 372 9.80 -7.71 -13.49
N VAL A 373 10.33 -7.74 -12.25
CA VAL A 373 10.37 -8.97 -11.43
C VAL A 373 8.97 -9.40 -11.03
N ALA A 374 8.13 -8.48 -10.58
CA ALA A 374 6.74 -8.79 -10.24
C ALA A 374 5.95 -9.26 -11.46
N ALA A 375 6.20 -8.71 -12.65
CA ALA A 375 5.58 -9.17 -13.90
C ALA A 375 6.01 -10.61 -14.23
N ALA A 376 7.30 -10.94 -14.08
CA ALA A 376 7.79 -12.30 -14.28
C ALA A 376 7.17 -13.30 -13.29
N LEU A 377 7.04 -12.92 -12.02
CA LEU A 377 6.40 -13.74 -10.99
C LEU A 377 4.90 -13.90 -11.25
N LEU A 378 4.20 -12.82 -11.61
CA LEU A 378 2.78 -12.83 -11.94
C LEU A 378 2.49 -13.72 -13.16
N ALA A 379 3.34 -13.65 -14.20
CA ALA A 379 3.20 -14.49 -15.39
C ALA A 379 3.37 -16.00 -15.08
N ALA A 380 4.22 -16.34 -14.11
CA ALA A 380 4.49 -17.73 -13.73
C ALA A 380 3.48 -18.27 -12.70
N ALA A 381 3.12 -17.47 -11.71
CA ALA A 381 2.28 -17.88 -10.58
C ALA A 381 0.79 -17.59 -10.81
N GLY A 382 0.45 -16.69 -11.72
CA GLY A 382 -0.87 -16.06 -11.80
C GLY A 382 -1.20 -15.24 -10.55
N GLY A 383 -2.45 -14.79 -10.46
CA GLY A 383 -2.93 -13.99 -9.33
C GLY A 383 -3.02 -12.51 -9.66
N VAL A 384 -2.69 -11.64 -8.69
CA VAL A 384 -2.80 -10.18 -8.83
C VAL A 384 -1.63 -9.46 -8.15
N ALA A 385 -1.23 -8.31 -8.68
CA ALA A 385 -0.21 -7.45 -8.08
C ALA A 385 -0.86 -6.29 -7.32
N VAL A 386 -0.31 -5.96 -6.16
CA VAL A 386 -0.79 -4.91 -5.25
C VAL A 386 0.38 -4.05 -4.80
N ASP A 387 0.23 -2.73 -4.86
CA ASP A 387 1.24 -1.77 -4.38
C ASP A 387 1.23 -1.61 -2.84
N ASP A 388 2.16 -0.81 -2.31
CA ASP A 388 2.30 -0.58 -0.87
C ASP A 388 1.10 0.17 -0.25
N ASP A 389 0.29 0.82 -1.09
CA ASP A 389 -0.94 1.53 -0.69
C ASP A 389 -2.18 0.62 -0.71
N GLY A 390 -2.03 -0.63 -1.13
CA GLY A 390 -3.10 -1.63 -1.18
C GLY A 390 -3.94 -1.58 -2.44
N PHE A 391 -3.48 -0.94 -3.52
CA PHE A 391 -4.18 -0.85 -4.79
C PHE A 391 -3.69 -1.88 -5.81
N LEU A 392 -4.60 -2.34 -6.67
CA LEU A 392 -4.24 -3.24 -7.77
C LEU A 392 -3.38 -2.52 -8.81
N VAL A 393 -2.35 -3.22 -9.28
CA VAL A 393 -1.43 -2.76 -10.31
C VAL A 393 -1.52 -3.69 -11.53
N GLY A 394 -1.71 -3.10 -12.71
CA GLY A 394 -1.51 -3.81 -13.97
C GLY A 394 -0.03 -3.79 -14.35
N LEU A 395 0.54 -4.98 -14.56
CA LEU A 395 1.95 -5.18 -14.94
C LEU A 395 2.08 -5.70 -16.36
#